data_AF-A0A2I0X7Z9-F1
#
_entry.id   AF-A0A2I0X7Z9-F1
#
_cell.length_a   1.000
_cell.length_b   1.000
_cell.length_c   1.000
_cell.angle_alpha   90.00
_cell.angle_beta   90.00
_cell.angle_gamma   90.00
#
_symmetry.space_group_name_H-M   'P 1'
#
loop_
_entity.id
_entity.type
_entity.pdbx_description
1 polymer ?
#
loop_
_entity_poly.entity_id
_entity_poly.type
_entity_poly.pdbx_seq_one_letter_code
_entity_poly.pdbx_strand_id
1 'polypeptide(L)'
;MIKCLDHMADKDFYRLTFDMMLAWEAPGTGTESLLKESFSTSHPRDDDEDGESLFYINSTNVAVQVDEKKSVGLEAFARVAPACPSIADLITVHNLFDALTSSSDGRLHFIIYEKYLKSINKVLKASKGHIGSTLSSSLHLADGEIILDVAGVIPTQPVLQHIGISIWPGRLTLTNYALYFESLGVGSHDKAVVYDLAMDSEQIVKPELTGPLGARLFDKAVLFKSTNVSCLF
;
A
#
# COMPACT_ATOMS: atom_id res chain seq x y z
N MET A 1 16.85 -11.28 -9.67
CA MET A 1 15.63 -10.78 -10.34
C MET A 1 15.41 -9.31 -9.97
N ILE A 2 16.04 -8.34 -10.67
CA ILE A 2 16.07 -6.92 -10.23
C ILE A 2 15.69 -5.91 -11.35
N LYS A 3 15.76 -6.28 -12.63
CA LYS A 3 15.38 -5.41 -13.78
C LYS A 3 13.90 -4.94 -13.79
N CYS A 4 13.07 -5.46 -12.89
CA CYS A 4 11.65 -5.13 -12.78
C CYS A 4 11.38 -3.82 -12.03
N LEU A 5 12.37 -3.27 -11.29
CA LEU A 5 12.11 -2.10 -10.43
C LEU A 5 12.26 -0.75 -11.13
N ASP A 6 13.09 -0.66 -12.17
CA ASP A 6 13.43 0.65 -12.75
C ASP A 6 12.28 1.23 -13.60
N HIS A 7 11.47 0.37 -14.23
CA HIS A 7 10.27 0.82 -14.96
C HIS A 7 9.14 1.31 -14.05
N MET A 8 9.12 0.91 -12.78
CA MET A 8 8.15 1.42 -11.79
C MET A 8 8.41 2.90 -11.41
N ALA A 9 9.49 3.52 -11.90
CA ALA A 9 9.73 4.95 -11.79
C ALA A 9 9.27 5.77 -13.01
N ASP A 10 8.86 5.10 -14.08
CA ASP A 10 8.44 5.73 -15.32
C ASP A 10 6.93 6.00 -15.33
N LYS A 11 6.52 7.22 -15.68
CA LYS A 11 5.09 7.58 -15.83
C LYS A 11 4.49 6.96 -17.08
N ASP A 12 5.28 6.80 -18.13
CA ASP A 12 4.81 6.23 -19.40
C ASP A 12 4.50 4.73 -19.22
N PHE A 13 5.22 4.04 -18.33
CA PHE A 13 4.90 2.67 -17.92
C PHE A 13 3.54 2.55 -17.22
N TYR A 14 3.20 3.51 -16.32
CA TYR A 14 1.89 3.52 -15.67
C TYR A 14 0.77 3.68 -16.69
N ARG A 15 0.95 4.57 -17.68
CA ARG A 15 -0.06 4.80 -18.71
C ARG A 15 -0.17 3.62 -19.68
N LEU A 16 0.96 3.08 -20.14
CA LEU A 16 1.04 1.92 -21.02
C LEU A 16 0.33 0.71 -20.41
N THR A 17 0.60 0.38 -19.15
CA THR A 17 -0.01 -0.79 -18.50
C THR A 17 -1.52 -0.63 -18.30
N PHE A 18 -1.99 0.60 -18.02
CA PHE A 18 -3.43 0.88 -17.96
C PHE A 18 -4.10 0.84 -19.34
N ASP A 19 -3.49 1.43 -20.37
CA ASP A 19 -4.03 1.40 -21.74
C ASP A 19 -4.04 -0.04 -22.30
N MET A 20 -3.09 -0.90 -21.91
CA MET A 20 -3.13 -2.34 -22.18
C MET A 20 -4.32 -3.05 -21.51
N MET A 21 -4.66 -2.70 -20.27
CA MET A 21 -5.86 -3.21 -19.59
C MET A 21 -7.13 -2.73 -20.28
N LEU A 22 -7.23 -1.45 -20.64
CA LEU A 22 -8.38 -0.90 -21.39
C LEU A 22 -8.61 -1.61 -22.73
N ALA A 23 -7.52 -1.87 -23.47
CA ALA A 23 -7.59 -2.63 -24.72
C ALA A 23 -8.06 -4.08 -24.52
N TRP A 24 -7.87 -4.64 -23.32
CA TRP A 24 -8.31 -5.98 -22.95
C TRP A 24 -9.75 -6.04 -22.41
N GLU A 25 -10.30 -4.93 -21.89
CA GLU A 25 -11.71 -4.87 -21.46
C GLU A 25 -12.68 -5.00 -22.65
N ALA A 26 -12.31 -4.48 -23.82
CA ALA A 26 -13.12 -4.52 -25.05
C ALA A 26 -12.27 -4.86 -26.31
N PRO A 27 -11.82 -6.12 -26.46
CA PRO A 27 -10.97 -6.55 -27.57
C PRO A 27 -11.79 -6.65 -28.88
N GLY A 28 -12.02 -5.51 -29.53
CA GLY A 28 -12.74 -5.42 -30.80
C GLY A 28 -13.38 -4.06 -31.11
N THR A 29 -13.54 -3.17 -30.14
CA THR A 29 -14.03 -1.79 -30.38
C THR A 29 -12.90 -0.92 -30.93
N GLY A 30 -12.74 -0.92 -32.25
CA GLY A 30 -11.63 -0.27 -32.93
C GLY A 30 -11.54 1.24 -32.69
N THR A 31 -10.34 1.70 -32.34
CA THR A 31 -9.56 2.84 -32.91
C THR A 31 -10.19 4.20 -33.23
N GLU A 32 -11.50 4.46 -33.05
CA GLU A 32 -12.13 5.73 -33.43
C GLU A 32 -12.06 6.82 -32.34
N SER A 33 -11.85 6.43 -31.07
CA SER A 33 -11.84 7.37 -29.93
C SER A 33 -10.53 8.13 -29.73
N LEU A 34 -9.39 7.64 -30.24
CA LEU A 34 -8.05 8.12 -29.80
C LEU A 34 -7.54 9.38 -30.51
N LEU A 35 -8.16 9.81 -31.61
CA LEU A 35 -7.65 10.92 -32.43
C LEU A 35 -8.34 12.28 -32.19
N LYS A 36 -9.30 12.37 -31.27
CA LYS A 36 -10.20 13.55 -31.17
C LYS A 36 -9.98 14.48 -29.97
N GLU A 37 -8.99 14.21 -29.13
CA GLU A 37 -8.78 14.94 -27.86
C GLU A 37 -7.36 15.55 -27.71
N SER A 38 -6.54 15.49 -28.75
CA SER A 38 -5.38 16.37 -28.87
C SER A 38 -5.84 17.78 -29.25
N PHE A 39 -5.51 18.77 -28.39
CA PHE A 39 -5.73 20.23 -28.49
C PHE A 39 -6.85 20.86 -27.63
N SER A 40 -6.62 20.90 -26.31
CA SER A 40 -7.06 22.03 -25.47
C SER A 40 -6.03 22.31 -24.36
N THR A 41 -5.13 23.27 -24.61
CA THR A 41 -4.09 23.68 -23.65
C THR A 41 -4.61 24.72 -22.66
N SER A 42 -4.41 24.51 -21.36
CA SER A 42 -4.45 25.60 -20.37
C SER A 42 -3.61 25.31 -19.11
N HIS A 43 -2.49 26.04 -18.95
CA HIS A 43 -1.89 26.37 -17.64
C HIS A 43 -2.83 27.33 -16.90
N PRO A 44 -2.98 27.29 -15.56
CA PRO A 44 -1.94 27.57 -14.55
C PRO A 44 -1.94 26.55 -13.37
N ARG A 45 -1.14 26.60 -12.27
CA ARG A 45 0.04 27.37 -11.80
C ARG A 45 0.77 26.56 -10.69
N ASP A 46 1.87 27.10 -10.17
CA ASP A 46 2.46 26.73 -8.86
C ASP A 46 1.77 27.50 -7.70
N ASP A 47 1.63 26.86 -6.54
CA ASP A 47 1.65 27.47 -5.19
C ASP A 47 1.82 26.34 -4.15
N ASP A 48 2.62 26.59 -3.11
CA ASP A 48 3.02 25.64 -2.06
C ASP A 48 2.12 25.68 -0.80
N GLU A 49 2.38 24.74 0.11
CA GLU A 49 2.13 24.75 1.56
C GLU A 49 0.84 24.14 2.16
N ASP A 50 1.09 23.11 2.98
CA ASP A 50 0.37 22.50 4.10
C ASP A 50 -1.15 22.70 4.31
N GLY A 51 -1.85 21.55 4.31
CA GLY A 51 -3.21 21.43 4.80
C GLY A 51 -3.76 20.01 4.70
N GLU A 52 -3.31 19.10 5.57
CA GLU A 52 -3.96 17.78 5.72
C GLU A 52 -5.44 17.97 6.11
N SER A 53 -6.35 17.78 5.16
CA SER A 53 -7.77 18.04 5.38
C SER A 53 -8.66 17.07 4.60
N LEU A 54 -9.77 16.68 5.23
CA LEU A 54 -10.64 15.55 4.87
C LEU A 54 -11.34 15.63 3.50
N PHE A 55 -11.13 16.71 2.75
CA PHE A 55 -11.69 16.95 1.43
C PHE A 55 -11.14 16.03 0.33
N TYR A 56 -9.94 15.46 0.52
CA TYR A 56 -9.29 14.61 -0.49
C TYR A 56 -10.12 13.38 -0.90
N ILE A 57 -10.87 12.77 0.02
CA ILE A 57 -11.73 11.61 -0.27
C ILE A 57 -12.83 12.01 -1.26
N ASN A 58 -13.41 13.19 -1.09
CA ASN A 58 -14.46 13.70 -1.95
C ASN A 58 -13.91 14.15 -3.32
N SER A 59 -12.70 14.75 -3.36
CA SER A 59 -12.04 15.11 -4.62
C SER A 59 -11.73 13.89 -5.49
N THR A 60 -11.30 12.75 -4.92
CA THR A 60 -11.17 11.51 -5.71
C THR A 60 -12.52 10.99 -6.20
N ASN A 61 -13.59 11.10 -5.42
CA ASN A 61 -14.92 10.63 -5.83
C ASN A 61 -15.49 11.49 -6.98
N VAL A 62 -15.35 12.82 -6.89
CA VAL A 62 -15.74 13.75 -7.96
C VAL A 62 -14.84 13.61 -9.20
N ALA A 63 -13.53 13.36 -9.04
CA ALA A 63 -12.64 13.11 -10.18
C ALA A 63 -12.93 11.77 -10.89
N VAL A 64 -13.30 10.73 -10.13
CA VAL A 64 -13.76 9.44 -10.67
C VAL A 64 -15.05 9.61 -11.50
N GLN A 65 -15.93 10.53 -11.12
CA GLN A 65 -17.14 10.89 -11.89
C GLN A 65 -16.84 11.71 -13.17
N VAL A 66 -15.63 12.23 -13.34
CA VAL A 66 -15.22 12.99 -14.56
C VAL A 66 -14.46 12.09 -15.56
N ASP A 67 -13.81 11.02 -15.11
CA ASP A 67 -13.18 9.99 -15.97
C ASP A 67 -14.17 8.87 -16.35
N GLU A 68 -15.36 9.28 -16.81
CA GLU A 68 -16.56 8.43 -16.95
C GLU A 68 -16.50 7.43 -18.13
N LYS A 69 -15.40 7.39 -18.90
CA LYS A 69 -15.36 6.72 -20.22
C LYS A 69 -14.30 5.64 -20.41
N LYS A 70 -13.31 5.53 -19.51
CA LYS A 70 -12.20 4.57 -19.65
C LYS A 70 -11.75 3.98 -18.30
N SER A 71 -12.57 3.09 -17.76
CA SER A 71 -12.23 2.29 -16.58
C SER A 71 -11.98 0.82 -16.94
N VAL A 72 -11.23 0.14 -16.08
CA VAL A 72 -10.77 -1.25 -16.23
C VAL A 72 -11.58 -2.17 -15.31
N GLY A 73 -12.03 -3.32 -15.82
CA GLY A 73 -12.68 -4.36 -15.04
C GLY A 73 -11.69 -5.39 -14.47
N LEU A 74 -12.20 -6.23 -13.57
CA LEU A 74 -11.42 -7.25 -12.85
C LEU A 74 -10.65 -8.17 -13.81
N GLU A 75 -11.29 -8.67 -14.86
CA GLU A 75 -10.70 -9.63 -15.81
C GLU A 75 -9.51 -9.05 -16.60
N ALA A 76 -9.60 -7.79 -17.01
CA ALA A 76 -8.52 -7.10 -17.70
C ALA A 76 -7.34 -6.81 -16.76
N PHE A 77 -7.63 -6.34 -15.53
CA PHE A 77 -6.62 -6.14 -14.50
C PHE A 77 -5.91 -7.45 -14.11
N ALA A 78 -6.69 -8.50 -13.80
CA ALA A 78 -6.18 -9.80 -13.35
C ALA A 78 -5.32 -10.52 -14.39
N ARG A 79 -5.47 -10.17 -15.68
CA ARG A 79 -4.65 -10.72 -16.77
C ARG A 79 -3.38 -9.93 -17.04
N VAL A 80 -3.44 -8.60 -16.97
CA VAL A 80 -2.29 -7.73 -17.33
C VAL A 80 -1.40 -7.44 -16.13
N ALA A 81 -1.98 -7.18 -14.95
CA ALA A 81 -1.20 -6.78 -13.78
C ALA A 81 -0.17 -7.85 -13.34
N PRO A 82 -0.48 -9.16 -13.28
CA PRO A 82 0.50 -10.19 -12.90
C PRO A 82 1.63 -10.42 -13.91
N ALA A 83 1.56 -9.84 -15.12
CA ALA A 83 2.70 -9.83 -16.04
C ALA A 83 3.88 -9.00 -15.51
N CYS A 84 3.63 -8.11 -14.54
CA CYS A 84 4.64 -7.47 -13.71
C CYS A 84 4.34 -7.74 -12.23
N PRO A 85 5.09 -8.65 -11.56
CA PRO A 85 4.92 -8.92 -10.13
C PRO A 85 5.12 -7.72 -9.20
N SER A 86 5.68 -6.60 -9.70
CA SER A 86 5.75 -5.32 -8.96
C SER A 86 4.42 -4.54 -8.96
N ILE A 87 3.48 -4.90 -9.84
CA ILE A 87 2.12 -4.35 -9.89
C ILE A 87 1.12 -5.25 -9.14
N ALA A 88 1.14 -6.56 -9.39
CA ALA A 88 0.29 -7.51 -8.69
C ALA A 88 0.91 -8.91 -8.69
N ASP A 89 0.69 -9.69 -7.63
CA ASP A 89 0.95 -11.12 -7.64
C ASP A 89 -0.32 -11.89 -8.06
N LEU A 90 -0.15 -13.01 -8.76
CA LEU A 90 -1.26 -13.82 -9.28
C LEU A 90 -2.21 -14.32 -8.17
N ILE A 91 -1.70 -14.55 -6.96
CA ILE A 91 -2.49 -15.03 -5.81
C ILE A 91 -3.30 -13.89 -5.18
N THR A 92 -2.76 -12.66 -5.17
CA THR A 92 -3.36 -11.51 -4.47
C THR A 92 -4.18 -10.59 -5.38
N VAL A 93 -4.12 -10.78 -6.70
CA VAL A 93 -4.65 -9.85 -7.71
C VAL A 93 -6.14 -9.52 -7.56
N HIS A 94 -6.97 -10.49 -7.16
CA HIS A 94 -8.41 -10.26 -6.92
C HIS A 94 -8.64 -9.38 -5.69
N ASN A 95 -8.06 -9.75 -4.54
CA ASN A 95 -8.14 -8.97 -3.30
C ASN A 95 -7.61 -7.54 -3.48
N LEU A 96 -6.55 -7.39 -4.28
CA LEU A 96 -5.98 -6.08 -4.64
C LEU A 96 -6.96 -5.26 -5.49
N PHE A 97 -7.59 -5.85 -6.50
CA PHE A 97 -8.57 -5.15 -7.33
C PHE A 97 -9.78 -4.69 -6.50
N ASP A 98 -10.30 -5.55 -5.62
CA ASP A 98 -11.41 -5.20 -4.72
C ASP A 98 -11.04 -4.05 -3.78
N ALA A 99 -9.82 -4.07 -3.22
CA ALA A 99 -9.30 -2.97 -2.39
C ALA A 99 -9.18 -1.65 -3.17
N LEU A 100 -8.68 -1.69 -4.41
CA LEU A 100 -8.54 -0.52 -5.27
C LEU A 100 -9.90 0.01 -5.77
N THR A 101 -10.91 -0.83 -5.95
CA THR A 101 -12.19 -0.47 -6.57
C THR A 101 -13.37 -0.37 -5.58
N SER A 102 -13.10 -0.50 -4.28
CA SER A 102 -14.10 -0.45 -3.20
C SER A 102 -14.95 0.83 -3.14
N SER A 103 -14.49 1.93 -3.74
CA SER A 103 -15.22 3.21 -3.84
C SER A 103 -15.70 3.55 -5.26
N SER A 104 -15.54 2.64 -6.23
CA SER A 104 -15.80 2.88 -7.65
C SER A 104 -16.50 1.70 -8.33
N ASP A 105 -17.40 1.04 -7.61
CA ASP A 105 -18.34 0.01 -8.12
C ASP A 105 -17.65 -1.11 -8.96
N GLY A 106 -16.51 -1.60 -8.49
CA GLY A 106 -15.76 -2.66 -9.19
C GLY A 106 -15.15 -2.21 -10.53
N ARG A 107 -14.94 -0.90 -10.73
CA ARG A 107 -14.26 -0.30 -11.88
C ARG A 107 -12.98 0.40 -11.44
N LEU A 108 -11.85 0.08 -12.08
CA LEU A 108 -10.56 0.70 -11.80
C LEU A 108 -10.32 1.89 -12.75
N HIS A 109 -10.27 3.10 -12.19
CA HIS A 109 -9.98 4.34 -12.94
C HIS A 109 -8.47 4.65 -12.91
N PHE A 110 -7.97 5.37 -13.92
CA PHE A 110 -6.53 5.63 -14.07
C PHE A 110 -5.95 6.36 -12.86
N ILE A 111 -6.68 7.33 -12.28
CA ILE A 111 -6.23 8.10 -11.12
C ILE A 111 -5.97 7.23 -9.88
N ILE A 112 -6.75 6.17 -9.68
CA ILE A 112 -6.58 5.21 -8.58
C ILE A 112 -5.35 4.34 -8.85
N TYR A 113 -5.25 3.80 -10.07
CA TYR A 113 -4.12 2.97 -10.50
C TYR A 113 -2.79 3.72 -10.45
N GLU A 114 -2.73 4.97 -10.92
CA GLU A 114 -1.54 5.80 -10.88
C GLU A 114 -1.12 6.13 -9.43
N LYS A 115 -2.09 6.43 -8.55
CA LYS A 115 -1.85 6.63 -7.10
C LYS A 115 -1.30 5.36 -6.45
N TYR A 116 -1.82 4.19 -6.83
CA TYR A 116 -1.34 2.89 -6.36
C TYR A 116 0.11 2.64 -6.76
N LEU A 117 0.46 2.73 -8.05
CA LEU A 117 1.82 2.51 -8.53
C LEU A 117 2.84 3.51 -7.94
N LYS A 118 2.46 4.79 -7.81
CA LYS A 118 3.27 5.80 -7.09
C LYS A 118 3.55 5.38 -5.64
N SER A 119 2.57 4.80 -4.96
CA SER A 119 2.69 4.36 -3.57
C SER A 119 3.61 3.14 -3.45
N ILE A 120 3.47 2.14 -4.33
CA ILE A 120 4.40 1.00 -4.40
C ILE A 120 5.84 1.48 -4.63
N ASN A 121 6.07 2.35 -5.62
CA ASN A 121 7.39 2.87 -5.92
C ASN A 121 8.02 3.63 -4.73
N LYS A 122 7.20 4.36 -3.95
CA LYS A 122 7.65 4.99 -2.70
C LYS A 122 8.14 3.95 -1.68
N VAL A 123 7.37 2.88 -1.45
CA VAL A 123 7.75 1.79 -0.52
C VAL A 123 9.00 1.05 -1.01
N LEU A 124 9.08 0.72 -2.29
CA LEU A 124 10.24 0.05 -2.90
C LEU A 124 11.52 0.89 -2.83
N LYS A 125 11.42 2.21 -2.92
CA LYS A 125 12.55 3.13 -2.71
C LYS A 125 12.93 3.23 -1.23
N ALA A 126 11.94 3.25 -0.32
CA ALA A 126 12.18 3.27 1.11
C ALA A 126 12.87 1.97 1.59
N SER A 127 12.41 0.79 1.16
CA SER A 127 13.00 -0.50 1.56
C SER A 127 14.48 -0.62 1.14
N LYS A 128 14.83 -0.16 -0.06
CA LYS A 128 16.24 -0.04 -0.50
C LYS A 128 17.10 0.81 0.43
N GLY A 129 16.56 1.87 1.02
CA GLY A 129 17.26 2.74 1.96
C GLY A 129 17.55 2.10 3.33
N HIS A 130 16.85 1.01 3.67
CA HIS A 130 17.06 0.26 4.92
C HIS A 130 18.08 -0.88 4.78
N ILE A 131 18.51 -1.22 3.57
CA ILE A 131 19.54 -2.24 3.32
C ILE A 131 20.87 -1.73 3.91
N GLY A 132 21.39 -2.43 4.92
CA GLY A 132 22.59 -2.03 5.65
C GLY A 132 22.39 -0.94 6.72
N SER A 133 21.14 -0.59 7.07
CA SER A 133 20.84 0.31 8.19
C SER A 133 21.24 -0.29 9.54
N THR A 134 21.60 0.56 10.51
CA THR A 134 21.81 0.18 11.91
C THR A 134 20.62 -0.60 12.49
N LEU A 135 19.39 -0.24 12.10
CA LEU A 135 18.16 -0.93 12.54
C LEU A 135 18.13 -2.39 12.07
N SER A 136 18.56 -2.65 10.83
CA SER A 136 18.65 -4.01 10.28
C SER A 136 19.67 -4.87 11.04
N SER A 137 20.74 -4.24 11.55
CA SER A 137 21.72 -4.93 12.40
C SER A 137 21.24 -5.17 13.84
N SER A 138 20.40 -4.30 14.42
CA SER A 138 19.86 -4.48 15.77
C SER A 138 18.71 -5.49 15.82
N LEU A 139 17.93 -5.61 14.75
CA LEU A 139 16.84 -6.59 14.65
C LEU A 139 17.32 -8.01 14.33
N HIS A 140 18.62 -8.19 13.98
CA HIS A 140 19.20 -9.47 13.57
C HIS A 140 18.41 -10.16 12.44
N LEU A 141 18.07 -9.39 11.40
CA LEU A 141 17.29 -9.87 10.25
C LEU A 141 17.96 -11.05 9.54
N ALA A 142 17.15 -11.95 8.99
CA ALA A 142 17.62 -13.11 8.24
C ALA A 142 18.21 -12.74 6.87
N ASP A 143 18.95 -13.65 6.24
CA ASP A 143 19.42 -13.44 4.87
C ASP A 143 18.23 -13.36 3.90
N GLY A 144 18.24 -12.35 3.02
CA GLY A 144 17.11 -12.01 2.15
C GLY A 144 15.93 -11.29 2.83
N GLU A 145 15.99 -11.01 4.13
CA GLU A 145 14.98 -10.23 4.83
C GLU A 145 15.23 -8.72 4.68
N ILE A 146 14.17 -7.96 4.39
CA ILE A 146 14.19 -6.52 4.14
C ILE A 146 13.10 -5.80 4.93
N ILE A 147 13.44 -4.63 5.47
CA ILE A 147 12.47 -3.72 6.10
C ILE A 147 11.61 -3.08 5.01
N LEU A 148 10.30 -3.17 5.18
CA LEU A 148 9.28 -2.59 4.29
C LEU A 148 8.77 -1.26 4.83
N ASP A 149 8.49 -1.17 6.14
CA ASP A 149 8.03 0.05 6.80
C ASP A 149 8.40 0.07 8.30
N VAL A 150 8.43 1.26 8.90
CA VAL A 150 8.75 1.49 10.33
C VAL A 150 7.80 2.55 10.91
N ALA A 151 6.99 2.14 11.87
CA ALA A 151 6.07 3.01 12.62
C ALA A 151 6.51 3.17 14.08
N GLY A 152 6.14 4.27 14.73
CA GLY A 152 6.56 4.57 16.11
C GLY A 152 7.93 5.26 16.20
N VAL A 153 8.36 5.91 15.11
CA VAL A 153 9.56 6.75 15.04
C VAL A 153 9.18 8.19 14.69
N ILE A 154 9.89 9.17 15.24
CA ILE A 154 9.68 10.60 14.97
C ILE A 154 9.65 10.83 13.44
N PRO A 155 8.63 11.50 12.87
CA PRO A 155 7.58 12.29 13.54
C PRO A 155 6.31 11.50 13.93
N THR A 156 6.20 10.22 13.63
CA THR A 156 5.03 9.39 14.01
C THR A 156 4.99 9.12 15.52
N GLN A 157 3.78 9.02 16.07
CA GLN A 157 3.56 8.62 17.46
C GLN A 157 3.93 7.14 17.67
N PRO A 158 4.38 6.73 18.88
CA PRO A 158 4.62 5.33 19.21
C PRO A 158 3.42 4.44 18.90
N VAL A 159 3.68 3.24 18.38
CA VAL A 159 2.66 2.20 18.22
C VAL A 159 2.32 1.64 19.60
N LEU A 160 1.03 1.41 19.87
CA LEU A 160 0.56 0.89 21.15
C LEU A 160 0.28 -0.60 21.03
N GLN A 161 1.14 -1.42 21.62
CA GLN A 161 0.96 -2.85 21.67
C GLN A 161 0.08 -3.25 22.85
N HIS A 162 -1.09 -3.82 22.56
CA HIS A 162 -2.04 -4.36 23.52
C HIS A 162 -1.86 -5.88 23.66
N ILE A 163 -1.50 -6.34 24.87
CA ILE A 163 -1.42 -7.75 25.24
C ILE A 163 -2.30 -7.97 26.48
N GLY A 164 -3.45 -8.62 26.29
CA GLY A 164 -4.46 -8.76 27.34
C GLY A 164 -5.01 -7.41 27.78
N ILE A 165 -4.70 -7.00 29.02
CA ILE A 165 -5.06 -5.69 29.59
C ILE A 165 -3.89 -4.70 29.64
N SER A 166 -2.69 -5.10 29.22
CA SER A 166 -1.48 -4.29 29.27
C SER A 166 -1.25 -3.58 27.93
N ILE A 167 -0.74 -2.34 27.99
CA ILE A 167 -0.44 -1.50 26.84
C ILE A 167 1.04 -1.10 26.91
N TRP A 168 1.79 -1.34 25.84
CA TRP A 168 3.21 -1.03 25.73
C TRP A 168 3.43 -0.09 24.54
N PRO A 169 3.94 1.13 24.73
CA PRO A 169 4.30 2.00 23.61
C PRO A 169 5.66 1.58 23.02
N GLY A 170 5.80 1.60 21.70
CA GLY A 170 7.01 1.14 21.03
C GLY A 170 7.13 1.50 19.56
N ARG A 171 8.17 0.95 18.93
CA ARG A 171 8.38 0.94 17.47
C ARG A 171 7.89 -0.39 16.91
N LEU A 172 7.16 -0.34 15.80
CA LEU A 172 6.79 -1.51 15.01
C LEU A 172 7.54 -1.45 13.67
N THR A 173 8.27 -2.50 13.33
CA THR A 173 8.97 -2.65 12.05
C THR A 173 8.35 -3.82 11.28
N LEU A 174 7.91 -3.57 10.05
CA LEU A 174 7.41 -4.60 9.14
C LEU A 174 8.53 -5.02 8.18
N THR A 175 8.79 -6.31 8.08
CA THR A 175 9.65 -6.90 7.06
C THR A 175 8.83 -7.74 6.07
N ASN A 176 9.49 -8.31 5.07
CA ASN A 176 8.89 -9.33 4.21
C ASN A 176 8.66 -10.69 4.89
N TYR A 177 9.19 -10.91 6.10
CA TYR A 177 9.04 -12.17 6.85
C TYR A 177 8.25 -12.03 8.16
N ALA A 178 8.30 -10.89 8.85
CA ALA A 178 7.75 -10.75 10.20
C ALA A 178 7.37 -9.30 10.57
N LEU A 179 6.60 -9.16 11.64
CA LEU A 179 6.48 -7.91 12.40
C LEU A 179 7.41 -7.96 13.62
N TYR A 180 8.20 -6.91 13.83
CA TYR A 180 9.10 -6.74 14.98
C TYR A 180 8.57 -5.60 15.84
N PHE A 181 8.27 -5.86 17.11
CA PHE A 181 7.87 -4.82 18.07
C PHE A 181 8.94 -4.60 19.13
N GLU A 182 9.43 -3.37 19.22
CA GLU A 182 10.42 -2.93 20.20
C GLU A 182 9.77 -1.94 21.19
N SER A 183 9.54 -2.38 22.44
CA SER A 183 9.00 -1.50 23.49
C SER A 183 9.98 -0.36 23.84
N LEU A 184 9.41 0.79 24.20
CA LEU A 184 10.16 1.93 24.74
C LEU A 184 10.59 1.64 26.17
N GLY A 185 11.84 1.20 26.33
CA GLY A 185 12.50 0.99 27.61
C GLY A 185 13.12 2.27 28.20
N VAL A 186 13.71 2.15 29.39
CA VAL A 186 14.39 3.27 30.06
C VAL A 186 15.79 3.46 29.45
N GLY A 187 15.90 4.37 28.49
CA GLY A 187 17.17 4.81 27.88
C GLY A 187 17.52 4.15 26.55
N SER A 188 16.92 3.00 26.23
CA SER A 188 16.97 2.38 24.91
C SER A 188 15.66 1.64 24.61
N HIS A 189 15.53 1.12 23.40
CA HIS A 189 14.47 0.16 23.09
C HIS A 189 14.82 -1.21 23.69
N ASP A 190 13.82 -1.99 24.08
CA ASP A 190 14.01 -3.38 24.49
C ASP A 190 14.23 -4.30 23.28
N LYS A 191 14.64 -5.56 23.53
CA LYS A 191 14.76 -6.57 22.48
C LYS A 191 13.41 -6.79 21.79
N ALA A 192 13.41 -6.75 20.45
CA ALA A 192 12.21 -6.94 19.65
C ALA A 192 11.49 -8.27 19.93
N VAL A 193 10.18 -8.20 20.10
CA VAL A 193 9.26 -9.35 20.02
C VAL A 193 8.94 -9.58 18.55
N VAL A 194 9.13 -10.82 18.07
CA VAL A 194 8.99 -11.18 16.66
C VAL A 194 7.68 -11.94 16.44
N TYR A 195 6.90 -11.48 15.46
CA TYR A 195 5.66 -12.06 15.01
C TYR A 195 5.88 -12.51 13.55
N ASP A 196 6.41 -13.73 13.41
CA ASP A 196 6.74 -14.34 12.12
C ASP A 196 5.47 -14.50 11.27
N LEU A 197 5.43 -13.91 10.07
CA LEU A 197 4.32 -13.96 9.12
C LEU A 197 4.44 -15.11 8.11
N ALA A 198 5.62 -15.72 7.99
CA ALA A 198 5.93 -16.80 7.06
C ALA A 198 5.70 -18.19 7.66
N MET A 199 5.66 -18.31 8.99
CA MET A 199 5.32 -19.56 9.68
C MET A 199 3.87 -20.00 9.42
N ASP A 200 3.70 -21.23 8.94
CA ASP A 200 2.38 -21.85 8.77
C ASP A 200 1.77 -22.21 10.15
N SER A 201 1.07 -21.25 10.76
CA SER A 201 0.56 -21.35 12.14
C SER A 201 -0.86 -20.77 12.34
N GLU A 202 -1.76 -21.04 11.39
CA GLU A 202 -3.18 -20.58 11.38
C GLU A 202 -3.32 -19.07 11.66
N GLN A 203 -2.42 -18.28 11.07
CA GLN A 203 -2.28 -16.88 11.41
C GLN A 203 -3.40 -16.02 10.83
N ILE A 204 -3.88 -15.09 11.63
CA ILE A 204 -4.88 -14.10 11.26
C ILE A 204 -4.30 -12.72 11.53
N VAL A 205 -4.00 -12.00 10.45
CA VAL A 205 -3.71 -10.57 10.48
C VAL A 205 -4.91 -9.85 9.88
N LYS A 206 -5.57 -9.00 10.67
CA LYS A 206 -6.74 -8.24 10.20
C LYS A 206 -6.78 -6.83 10.80
N PRO A 207 -7.37 -5.85 10.09
CA PRO A 207 -7.72 -4.56 10.69
C PRO A 207 -8.70 -4.78 11.86
N GLU A 208 -8.41 -4.14 12.99
CA GLU A 208 -9.32 -4.05 14.14
C GLU A 208 -9.79 -2.59 14.30
N LEU A 209 -10.70 -2.34 15.25
CA LEU A 209 -11.11 -0.98 15.60
C LEU A 209 -10.92 -0.72 17.10
N THR A 210 -10.11 0.29 17.40
CA THR A 210 -9.80 0.80 18.73
C THR A 210 -10.57 2.09 19.06
N GLY A 211 -11.14 2.76 18.06
CA GLY A 211 -11.88 4.01 18.23
C GLY A 211 -13.11 3.88 19.14
N PRO A 212 -13.48 4.93 19.90
CA PRO A 212 -14.69 4.92 20.72
C PRO A 212 -15.93 4.51 19.91
N LEU A 213 -16.75 3.62 20.48
CA LEU A 213 -17.95 3.05 19.82
C LEU A 213 -17.66 2.30 18.50
N GLY A 214 -16.41 1.89 18.25
CA GLY A 214 -16.01 1.24 16.99
C GLY A 214 -15.92 2.22 15.80
N ALA A 215 -15.69 3.50 16.06
CA ALA A 215 -15.52 4.49 15.01
C ALA A 215 -14.19 4.30 14.25
N ARG A 216 -14.25 4.16 12.93
CA ARG A 216 -13.06 4.03 12.04
C ARG A 216 -12.18 5.27 11.92
N LEU A 217 -12.52 6.37 12.59
CA LEU A 217 -11.85 7.65 12.40
C LEU A 217 -10.50 7.66 13.11
N PHE A 218 -9.42 7.74 12.33
CA PHE A 218 -8.01 7.60 12.76
C PHE A 218 -7.58 6.19 13.19
N ASP A 219 -8.42 5.18 12.99
CA ASP A 219 -8.11 3.80 13.36
C ASP A 219 -7.15 3.16 12.35
N LYS A 220 -5.93 2.86 12.79
CA LYS A 220 -4.92 2.09 12.04
C LYS A 220 -4.64 0.73 12.69
N ALA A 221 -5.51 0.31 13.60
CA ALA A 221 -5.23 -0.83 14.46
C ALA A 221 -5.23 -2.17 13.70
N VAL A 222 -4.31 -3.05 14.07
CA VAL A 222 -4.12 -4.36 13.43
C VAL A 222 -4.04 -5.44 14.51
N LEU A 223 -4.98 -6.38 14.45
CA LEU A 223 -4.88 -7.61 15.24
C LEU A 223 -3.99 -8.61 14.51
N PHE A 224 -2.93 -9.04 15.20
CA PHE A 224 -2.22 -10.27 14.91
C PHE A 224 -2.71 -11.37 15.86
N LYS A 225 -3.06 -12.53 15.30
CA LYS A 225 -3.38 -13.74 16.08
C LYS A 225 -2.76 -14.98 15.43
N SER A 226 -2.16 -15.83 16.26
CA SER A 226 -1.68 -17.17 15.96
C SER A 226 -2.13 -18.11 17.09
N THR A 227 -1.86 -19.41 16.96
CA THR A 227 -2.17 -20.44 17.97
C THR A 227 -1.69 -20.11 19.39
N ASN A 228 -0.54 -19.44 19.53
CA ASN A 228 0.10 -19.14 20.82
C ASN A 228 0.03 -17.66 21.24
N VAL A 229 -0.35 -16.75 20.33
CA VAL A 229 -0.20 -15.30 20.54
C VAL A 229 -1.40 -14.56 19.98
N SER A 230 -1.95 -13.61 20.75
CA SER A 230 -2.96 -12.66 20.28
C SER A 230 -2.53 -11.26 20.73
N CYS A 231 -2.35 -10.36 19.78
CA CYS A 231 -1.75 -9.05 20.00
C CYS A 231 -2.43 -8.02 19.09
N LEU A 232 -2.77 -6.86 19.63
CA LEU A 232 -3.33 -5.75 18.88
C LEU A 232 -2.32 -4.60 18.86
N PHE A 233 -2.08 -4.02 17.69
CA PHE A 233 -1.20 -2.88 17.44
C PHE A 233 -2.00 -1.68 16.93
#